data_AF-A0A1I0AN23-F1
#
_entry.id   AF-A0A1I0AN23-F1
#
_cell.length_a   1.000
_cell.length_b   1.000
_cell.length_c   1.000
_cell.angle_alpha   90.00
_cell.angle_beta   90.00
_cell.angle_gamma   90.00
#
_symmetry.space_group_name_H-M   'P 1'
#
loop_
_entity.id
_entity.type
_entity.pdbx_description
1 polymer ?
#
loop_
_entity_poly.entity_id
_entity_poly.type
_entity_poly.pdbx_seq_one_letter_code
_entity_poly.pdbx_strand_id
1 'polypeptide(L)'
;MSASASASRSPGGFSGVLWRLAYRRAVRAAFARVPFYRDQWVRAGRELGEPEPTPSADLAGQLHRLCPFGAPYDAGAEPSLWIGPAADLRAALRTAGVRGRAPVLEVGPAVLDRRALGPFRRYGVLLAAGAKVRNERRRRELNEPALRLAAGAGRAVLVGERAAVAEFLPALAGIETRVLIRGNLDADGELVHDPHLGYYAARAGCGHLHLLWRRFHARTTADGTPAVTALRRRRPVLVDVVPDGAATLGRCPVHGAPTLGVLP
;
A
#
# COMPACT_ATOMS: atom_id res chain seq x y z
N MET A 1 -17.01 34.43 20.08
CA MET A 1 -16.52 33.71 18.88
C MET A 1 -15.07 33.34 19.13
N SER A 2 -14.81 32.13 19.65
CA SER A 2 -13.46 31.64 19.91
C SER A 2 -13.19 30.43 19.04
N ALA A 3 -12.31 30.61 18.06
CA ALA A 3 -11.77 29.52 17.25
C ALA A 3 -10.81 28.70 18.13
N SER A 4 -11.24 27.51 18.54
CA SER A 4 -10.37 26.55 19.21
C SER A 4 -9.60 25.78 18.15
N ALA A 5 -8.31 26.08 18.02
CA ALA A 5 -7.38 25.31 17.22
C ALA A 5 -7.18 23.92 17.87
N SER A 6 -7.97 22.93 17.44
CA SER A 6 -7.78 21.53 17.81
C SER A 6 -6.49 21.01 17.16
N ALA A 7 -5.40 21.08 17.92
CA ALA A 7 -4.15 20.41 17.61
C ALA A 7 -4.38 18.89 17.54
N SER A 8 -4.19 18.31 16.37
CA SER A 8 -4.16 16.88 16.08
C SER A 8 -3.09 16.18 16.92
N ARG A 9 -3.44 15.69 18.11
CA ARG A 9 -2.53 14.91 18.96
C ARG A 9 -2.35 13.51 18.37
N SER A 10 -1.33 13.33 17.54
CA SER A 10 -0.83 12.00 17.22
C SER A 10 -0.43 11.29 18.53
N PRO A 11 -0.82 10.03 18.78
CA PRO A 11 -0.47 9.33 20.01
C PRO A 11 1.05 9.35 20.24
N GLY A 12 1.47 10.11 21.26
CA GLY A 12 2.84 10.56 21.50
C GLY A 12 3.78 9.43 21.88
N GLY A 13 4.84 9.21 21.09
CA GLY A 13 5.86 8.18 21.36
C GLY A 13 6.27 7.25 20.19
N PHE A 14 5.81 7.49 18.96
CA PHE A 14 6.30 6.72 17.83
C PHE A 14 7.37 7.49 17.02
N SER A 15 8.66 7.35 17.35
CA SER A 15 9.78 8.01 16.64
C SER A 15 9.53 9.50 16.31
N GLY A 16 8.84 10.19 17.22
CA GLY A 16 7.90 11.25 16.88
C GLY A 16 8.48 12.42 16.10
N VAL A 17 9.74 12.78 16.32
CA VAL A 17 10.35 13.94 15.65
C VAL A 17 10.72 13.61 14.20
N LEU A 18 11.58 12.62 13.97
CA LEU A 18 12.03 12.26 12.62
C LEU A 18 10.87 11.84 11.72
N TRP A 19 9.85 11.21 12.31
CA TRP A 19 8.68 10.76 11.60
C TRP A 19 7.75 11.90 11.17
N ARG A 20 7.45 12.82 12.09
CA ARG A 20 6.71 14.06 11.76
C ARG A 20 7.48 14.92 10.77
N LEU A 21 8.81 14.95 10.84
CA LEU A 21 9.64 15.65 9.85
C LEU A 21 9.53 15.03 8.46
N ALA A 22 9.50 13.69 8.37
CA ALA A 22 9.27 13.00 7.09
C ALA A 22 7.89 13.33 6.51
N TYR A 23 6.84 13.30 7.35
CA TYR A 23 5.48 13.71 6.96
C TYR A 23 5.45 15.15 6.47
N ARG A 24 5.95 16.11 7.26
CA ARG A 24 6.02 17.53 6.87
C ARG A 24 6.81 17.75 5.59
N ARG A 25 7.83 16.94 5.32
CA ARG A 25 8.58 16.99 4.05
C ARG A 25 7.72 16.49 2.89
N ALA A 26 6.96 15.41 3.06
CA ALA A 26 6.04 14.90 2.06
C ALA A 26 4.91 15.90 1.77
N VAL A 27 4.29 16.48 2.80
CA VAL A 27 3.27 17.55 2.69
C VAL A 27 3.80 18.74 1.90
N ARG A 28 4.96 19.28 2.30
CA ARG A 28 5.58 20.40 1.57
C ARG A 28 5.87 20.06 0.12
N ALA A 29 6.37 18.86 -0.16
CA ALA A 29 6.63 18.42 -1.53
C ALA A 29 5.33 18.28 -2.35
N ALA A 30 4.25 17.80 -1.72
CA ALA A 30 2.94 17.66 -2.33
C ALA A 30 2.39 19.03 -2.76
N PHE A 31 2.25 19.98 -1.84
CA PHE A 31 1.80 21.33 -2.18
C PHE A 31 2.74 22.06 -3.15
N ALA A 32 4.06 21.85 -3.02
CA ALA A 32 5.02 22.50 -3.90
C ALA A 32 4.98 21.98 -5.35
N ARG A 33 4.53 20.75 -5.61
CA ARG A 33 4.73 20.12 -6.93
C ARG A 33 3.48 19.52 -7.55
N VAL A 34 2.41 19.29 -6.81
CA VAL A 34 1.30 18.45 -7.27
C VAL A 34 0.05 19.31 -7.41
N PRO A 35 -0.55 19.38 -8.61
CA PRO A 35 -1.71 20.24 -8.87
C PRO A 35 -2.88 19.94 -7.92
N PHE A 36 -3.19 18.66 -7.69
CA PHE A 36 -4.27 18.25 -6.78
C PHE A 36 -4.22 18.94 -5.40
N TYR A 37 -3.03 19.00 -4.78
CA TYR A 37 -2.86 19.61 -3.47
C TYR A 37 -2.82 21.14 -3.54
N ARG A 38 -2.26 21.72 -4.61
CA ARG A 38 -2.32 23.17 -4.83
C ARG A 38 -3.75 23.68 -4.97
N ASP A 39 -4.62 22.89 -5.59
CA ASP A 39 -6.02 23.25 -5.74
C ASP A 39 -6.76 23.33 -4.38
N GLN A 40 -6.28 22.61 -3.36
CA GLN A 40 -6.78 22.78 -1.99
C GLN A 40 -6.41 24.15 -1.40
N TRP A 41 -5.20 24.68 -1.66
CA TRP A 41 -4.84 26.04 -1.24
C TRP A 41 -5.72 27.09 -1.91
N VAL A 42 -5.95 26.94 -3.21
CA VAL A 42 -6.82 27.85 -3.98
C VAL A 42 -8.23 27.84 -3.41
N ARG A 43 -8.79 26.64 -3.16
CA ARG A 43 -10.13 26.49 -2.57
C ARG A 43 -10.22 27.07 -1.15
N ALA A 44 -9.18 26.88 -0.33
CA ALA A 44 -9.14 27.39 1.03
C ALA A 44 -8.90 28.91 1.12
N GLY A 45 -8.48 29.54 0.02
CA GLY A 45 -8.09 30.95 -0.01
C GLY A 45 -6.85 31.29 0.82
N ARG A 46 -6.08 30.27 1.25
CA ARG A 46 -4.89 30.42 2.10
C ARG A 46 -3.98 29.20 1.98
N GLU A 47 -2.73 29.36 2.39
CA GLU A 47 -1.83 28.22 2.56
C GLU A 47 -2.31 27.31 3.70
N LEU A 48 -2.37 26.02 3.40
CA LEU A 48 -2.67 24.95 4.35
C LEU A 48 -1.36 24.30 4.83
N GLY A 49 -1.21 24.13 6.14
CA GLY A 49 -0.08 23.41 6.74
C GLY A 49 -0.20 21.89 6.65
N GLU A 50 -1.41 21.38 6.43
CA GLU A 50 -1.75 19.97 6.23
C GLU A 50 -2.80 19.88 5.11
N PRO A 51 -2.76 18.84 4.26
CA PRO A 51 -3.78 18.67 3.22
C PRO A 51 -5.13 18.25 3.83
N GLU A 52 -6.19 18.59 3.12
CA GLU A 52 -7.53 18.06 3.38
C GLU A 52 -7.48 16.54 3.12
N PRO A 53 -7.82 15.71 4.12
CA PRO A 53 -7.89 14.27 3.95
C PRO A 53 -8.81 13.91 2.79
N THR A 54 -8.36 13.03 1.90
CA THR A 54 -9.11 12.66 0.69
C THR A 54 -9.43 11.17 0.70
N PRO A 55 -10.71 10.76 0.62
CA PRO A 55 -11.08 9.36 0.41
C PRO A 55 -10.35 8.76 -0.79
N SER A 56 -9.84 7.54 -0.63
CA SER A 56 -9.11 6.85 -1.69
C SER A 56 -9.96 6.67 -2.93
N ALA A 57 -11.25 6.36 -2.78
CA ALA A 57 -12.20 6.25 -3.88
C ALA A 57 -12.25 7.51 -4.77
N ASP A 58 -12.12 8.70 -4.19
CA ASP A 58 -12.19 9.98 -4.90
C ASP A 58 -10.95 10.26 -5.77
N LEU A 59 -9.86 9.54 -5.54
CA LEU A 59 -8.61 9.70 -6.28
C LEU A 59 -8.65 9.07 -7.67
N ALA A 60 -9.51 8.07 -7.91
CA ALA A 60 -9.54 7.30 -9.15
C ALA A 60 -9.73 8.16 -10.41
N GLY A 61 -10.55 9.22 -10.33
CA GLY A 61 -10.76 10.18 -11.42
C GLY A 61 -9.73 11.32 -11.49
N GLN A 62 -8.86 11.43 -10.49
CA GLN A 62 -7.98 12.59 -10.26
C GLN A 62 -6.50 12.24 -10.31
N LEU A 63 -6.19 11.00 -10.66
CA LEU A 63 -4.85 10.44 -10.76
C LEU A 63 -3.85 11.29 -11.56
N HIS A 64 -4.29 11.89 -12.66
CA HIS A 64 -3.47 12.79 -13.47
C HIS A 64 -3.06 14.07 -12.70
N ARG A 65 -3.88 14.53 -11.74
CA ARG A 65 -3.60 15.70 -10.87
C ARG A 65 -2.66 15.38 -9.72
N LEU A 66 -2.44 14.09 -9.41
CA LEU A 66 -1.52 13.63 -8.36
C LEU A 66 -0.07 13.49 -8.85
N CYS A 67 0.16 13.71 -10.15
CA CYS A 67 1.49 13.66 -10.76
C CYS A 67 2.25 14.97 -10.48
N PRO A 68 3.46 14.91 -9.91
CA PRO A 68 4.22 16.12 -9.63
C PRO A 68 4.77 16.77 -10.91
N PHE A 69 4.74 18.10 -10.95
CA PHE A 69 5.49 18.92 -11.89
C PHE A 69 7.00 18.83 -11.56
N GLY A 70 7.85 18.63 -12.57
CA GLY A 70 9.27 18.98 -12.45
C GLY A 70 10.30 17.86 -12.60
N ALA A 71 9.94 16.66 -13.08
CA ALA A 71 10.92 15.78 -13.72
C ALA A 71 10.23 14.86 -14.73
N PRO A 72 10.91 14.43 -15.80
CA PRO A 72 10.44 13.35 -16.66
C PRO A 72 10.20 12.07 -15.85
N TYR A 73 9.24 11.24 -16.28
CA TYR A 73 9.08 9.89 -15.75
C TYR A 73 10.27 9.04 -16.18
N ASP A 74 10.87 8.32 -15.23
CA ASP A 74 11.92 7.33 -15.48
C ASP A 74 11.39 5.94 -15.09
N ALA A 75 11.11 5.11 -16.09
CA ALA A 75 10.60 3.75 -15.89
C ALA A 75 11.58 2.82 -15.14
N GLY A 76 12.88 3.12 -15.15
CA GLY A 76 13.90 2.34 -14.46
C GLY A 76 13.99 2.66 -12.96
N ALA A 77 13.64 3.89 -12.57
CA ALA A 77 13.75 4.36 -11.18
C ALA A 77 12.41 4.54 -10.48
N GLU A 78 11.32 4.73 -11.24
CA GLU A 78 9.98 5.00 -10.74
C GLU A 78 9.03 3.88 -11.15
N PRO A 79 8.27 3.27 -10.21
CA PRO A 79 7.19 2.38 -10.61
C PRO A 79 6.19 3.18 -11.44
N SER A 80 5.44 2.50 -12.32
CA SER A 80 4.33 3.17 -13.01
C SER A 80 3.40 3.79 -11.97
N LEU A 81 2.77 4.90 -12.34
CA LEU A 81 1.98 5.75 -11.43
C LEU A 81 0.92 4.97 -10.62
N TRP A 82 0.52 3.81 -11.11
CA TRP A 82 -0.58 2.99 -10.60
C TRP A 82 -0.11 1.75 -9.83
N ILE A 83 1.21 1.52 -9.73
CA ILE A 83 1.77 0.34 -9.07
C ILE A 83 2.53 0.76 -7.82
N GLY A 84 2.16 0.18 -6.69
CA GLY A 84 2.89 0.35 -5.44
C GLY A 84 4.38 -0.07 -5.55
N PRO A 85 5.31 0.64 -4.89
CA PRO A 85 6.71 0.23 -4.81
C PRO A 85 6.89 -1.22 -4.32
N ALA A 86 7.80 -1.99 -4.94
CA ALA A 86 8.12 -3.37 -4.53
C ALA A 86 8.52 -3.48 -3.04
N ALA A 87 9.12 -2.41 -2.52
CA ALA A 87 9.54 -2.31 -1.15
C ALA A 87 8.38 -2.31 -0.15
N ASP A 88 7.16 -1.93 -0.58
CA ASP A 88 5.95 -1.90 0.25
C ASP A 88 5.46 -3.33 0.49
N LEU A 89 5.23 -4.10 -0.59
CA LEU A 89 4.90 -5.52 -0.48
C LEU A 89 5.98 -6.30 0.28
N ARG A 90 7.28 -6.06 -0.01
CA ARG A 90 8.36 -6.68 0.77
C ARG A 90 8.28 -6.36 2.27
N ALA A 91 7.95 -5.11 2.62
CA ALA A 91 7.79 -4.74 4.02
C ALA A 91 6.57 -5.44 4.65
N ALA A 92 5.44 -5.48 3.94
CA ALA A 92 4.22 -6.18 4.36
C ALA A 92 4.48 -7.66 4.63
N LEU A 93 5.15 -8.36 3.70
CA LEU A 93 5.55 -9.76 3.84
C LEU A 93 6.43 -10.00 5.08
N ARG A 94 7.40 -9.13 5.34
CA ARG A 94 8.26 -9.25 6.53
C ARG A 94 7.47 -9.05 7.83
N THR A 95 6.58 -8.07 7.85
CA THR A 95 5.67 -7.83 8.99
C THR A 95 4.77 -9.04 9.24
N ALA A 96 4.24 -9.67 8.18
CA ALA A 96 3.47 -10.91 8.24
C ALA A 96 4.32 -12.17 8.55
N GLY A 97 5.61 -12.01 8.88
CA GLY A 97 6.48 -13.12 9.26
C GLY A 97 6.97 -14.00 8.10
N VAL A 98 6.86 -13.54 6.84
CA VAL A 98 7.41 -14.26 5.68
C VAL A 98 8.91 -13.98 5.56
N ARG A 99 9.70 -14.93 6.05
CA ARG A 99 11.17 -14.92 5.97
C ARG A 99 11.66 -15.73 4.76
N GLY A 100 12.95 -15.57 4.42
CA GLY A 100 13.60 -16.35 3.38
C GLY A 100 13.45 -15.82 1.95
N ARG A 101 13.83 -16.68 0.99
CA ARG A 101 13.97 -16.36 -0.44
C ARG A 101 12.93 -17.04 -1.34
N ALA A 102 11.87 -17.61 -0.76
CA ALA A 102 10.77 -18.17 -1.54
C ALA A 102 10.23 -17.13 -2.53
N PRO A 103 9.97 -17.50 -3.79
CA PRO A 103 9.38 -16.59 -4.75
C PRO A 103 8.00 -16.14 -4.29
N VAL A 104 7.65 -14.90 -4.63
CA VAL A 104 6.32 -14.34 -4.35
C VAL A 104 5.52 -14.31 -5.63
N LEU A 105 4.36 -14.95 -5.61
CA LEU A 105 3.38 -14.88 -6.68
C LEU A 105 2.23 -13.98 -6.22
N GLU A 106 2.01 -12.88 -6.91
CA GLU A 106 0.90 -11.97 -6.62
C GLU A 106 -0.25 -12.21 -7.60
N VAL A 107 -1.43 -12.53 -7.07
CA VAL A 107 -2.65 -12.70 -7.84
C VAL A 107 -3.34 -11.34 -8.00
N GLY A 108 -3.57 -10.93 -9.24
CA GLY A 108 -4.12 -9.60 -9.53
C GLY A 108 -4.75 -9.45 -10.91
N PRO A 109 -5.34 -8.29 -11.20
CA PRO A 109 -6.07 -8.06 -12.45
C PRO A 109 -5.17 -7.65 -13.63
N ALA A 110 -3.88 -7.38 -13.39
CA ALA A 110 -2.97 -6.85 -14.39
C ALA A 110 -1.55 -7.39 -14.20
N VAL A 111 -0.81 -7.54 -15.29
CA VAL A 111 0.62 -7.84 -15.25
C VAL A 111 1.38 -6.63 -14.74
N LEU A 112 2.40 -6.88 -13.92
CA LEU A 112 3.28 -5.85 -13.40
C LEU A 112 4.66 -6.07 -14.00
N ASP A 113 5.28 -5.01 -14.53
CA ASP A 113 6.63 -5.09 -15.10
C ASP A 113 7.68 -5.13 -13.98
N ARG A 114 7.72 -6.27 -13.30
CA ARG A 114 8.59 -6.53 -12.16
C ARG A 114 8.88 -8.02 -12.09
N ARG A 115 10.14 -8.36 -11.85
CA ARG A 115 10.60 -9.76 -11.70
C ARG A 115 11.19 -10.07 -10.32
N ALA A 116 11.32 -9.07 -9.44
CA ALA A 116 11.84 -9.25 -8.10
C ALA A 116 11.26 -8.22 -7.10
N LEU A 117 11.17 -8.63 -5.83
CA LEU A 117 10.87 -7.76 -4.68
C LEU A 117 12.16 -7.33 -3.96
N GLY A 118 13.19 -6.94 -4.71
CA GLY A 118 14.54 -6.64 -4.21
C GLY A 118 15.56 -7.72 -4.57
N PRO A 119 16.80 -7.62 -4.06
CA PRO A 119 17.95 -8.35 -4.61
C PRO A 119 17.84 -9.89 -4.48
N PHE A 120 17.06 -10.41 -3.52
CA PHE A 120 17.09 -11.84 -3.18
C PHE A 120 15.73 -12.54 -3.26
N ARG A 121 14.68 -11.85 -3.71
CA ARG A 121 13.32 -12.40 -3.71
C ARG A 121 12.72 -12.25 -5.09
N ARG A 122 12.63 -13.37 -5.81
CA ARG A 122 12.00 -13.44 -7.13
C ARG A 122 10.49 -13.20 -7.00
N TYR A 123 9.90 -12.69 -8.07
CA TYR A 123 8.52 -12.24 -8.09
C TYR A 123 7.87 -12.56 -9.42
N GLY A 124 6.60 -12.95 -9.38
CA GLY A 124 5.75 -13.14 -10.55
C GLY A 124 4.32 -12.73 -10.26
N VAL A 125 3.55 -12.50 -11.32
CA VAL A 125 2.12 -12.17 -11.24
C VAL A 125 1.32 -13.32 -11.83
N LEU A 126 0.22 -13.66 -11.16
CA LEU A 126 -0.82 -14.54 -11.66
C LEU A 126 -2.07 -13.69 -11.95
N LEU A 127 -2.52 -13.68 -13.19
CA LEU A 127 -3.72 -12.98 -13.61
C LEU A 127 -4.97 -13.72 -13.15
N ALA A 128 -5.74 -13.11 -12.25
CA ALA A 128 -7.01 -13.62 -11.76
C ALA A 128 -8.04 -13.83 -12.90
N ALA A 129 -9.10 -14.61 -12.65
CA ALA A 129 -10.14 -14.86 -13.64
C ALA A 129 -10.76 -13.57 -14.23
N GLY A 130 -10.93 -12.53 -13.40
CA GLY A 130 -11.46 -11.23 -13.80
C GLY A 130 -10.47 -10.29 -14.52
N ALA A 131 -9.22 -10.71 -14.75
CA ALA A 131 -8.24 -9.91 -15.48
C ALA A 131 -8.68 -9.68 -16.93
N LYS A 132 -8.55 -8.44 -17.42
CA LYS A 132 -8.87 -8.09 -18.81
C LYS A 132 -7.78 -8.61 -19.75
N VAL A 133 -8.00 -9.82 -20.28
CA VAL A 133 -7.13 -10.49 -21.25
C VAL A 133 -7.84 -10.67 -22.59
N ARG A 134 -7.08 -10.79 -23.68
CA ARG A 134 -7.65 -11.05 -25.02
C ARG A 134 -8.46 -12.35 -25.05
N ASN A 135 -7.97 -13.40 -24.40
CA ASN A 135 -8.62 -14.70 -24.27
C ASN A 135 -7.94 -15.56 -23.19
N GLU A 136 -8.52 -16.71 -22.89
CA GLU A 136 -8.03 -17.64 -21.87
C GLU A 136 -6.63 -18.19 -22.16
N ARG A 137 -6.36 -18.53 -23.42
CA ARG A 137 -5.04 -19.01 -23.84
C ARG A 137 -3.97 -17.98 -23.46
N ARG A 138 -4.22 -16.70 -23.74
CA ARG A 138 -3.28 -15.63 -23.40
C ARG A 138 -3.09 -15.48 -21.89
N ARG A 139 -4.14 -15.66 -21.09
CA ARG A 139 -4.01 -15.65 -19.62
C ARG A 139 -3.07 -16.76 -19.14
N ARG A 140 -3.25 -17.98 -19.65
CA ARG A 140 -2.37 -19.12 -19.33
C ARG A 140 -0.92 -18.85 -19.71
N GLU A 141 -0.67 -18.35 -20.92
CA GLU A 141 0.67 -17.96 -21.39
C GLU A 141 1.32 -16.90 -20.48
N LEU A 142 0.55 -15.92 -19.99
CA LEU A 142 1.04 -14.87 -19.10
C LEU A 142 1.28 -15.37 -17.66
N ASN A 143 0.53 -16.37 -17.20
CA ASN A 143 0.69 -16.96 -15.85
C ASN A 143 1.82 -17.99 -15.78
N GLU A 144 2.14 -18.63 -16.91
CA GLU A 144 3.13 -19.71 -16.98
C GLU A 144 4.51 -19.35 -16.39
N PRO A 145 5.10 -18.16 -16.63
CA PRO A 145 6.37 -17.79 -16.02
C PRO A 145 6.35 -17.78 -14.48
N ALA A 146 5.25 -17.32 -13.89
CA ALA A 146 5.08 -17.29 -12.43
C ALA A 146 4.91 -18.70 -11.85
N LEU A 147 4.17 -19.57 -12.54
CA LEU A 147 4.04 -20.98 -12.14
C LEU A 147 5.37 -21.74 -12.24
N ARG A 148 6.13 -21.55 -13.33
CA ARG A 148 7.48 -22.13 -13.46
C ARG A 148 8.44 -21.64 -12.37
N LEU A 149 8.31 -20.38 -11.96
CA LEU A 149 9.11 -19.82 -10.87
C LEU A 149 8.84 -20.56 -9.54
N ALA A 150 7.58 -20.87 -9.23
CA ALA A 150 7.23 -21.64 -8.04
C ALA A 150 7.68 -23.11 -8.15
N ALA A 151 7.41 -23.75 -9.29
CA ALA A 151 7.80 -25.14 -9.54
C ALA A 151 9.31 -25.35 -9.40
N GLY A 152 10.12 -24.49 -10.03
CA GLY A 152 11.57 -24.56 -9.94
C GLY A 152 12.15 -24.28 -8.55
N ALA A 153 11.37 -23.67 -7.65
CA ALA A 153 11.77 -23.43 -6.27
C ALA A 153 11.25 -24.49 -5.28
N GLY A 154 10.27 -25.32 -5.69
CA GLY A 154 9.55 -26.26 -4.82
C GLY A 154 8.70 -25.59 -3.73
N ARG A 155 8.66 -24.26 -3.69
CA ARG A 155 7.93 -23.46 -2.70
C ARG A 155 7.55 -22.09 -3.24
N ALA A 156 6.50 -21.49 -2.69
CA ALA A 156 6.06 -20.14 -3.04
C ALA A 156 5.31 -19.43 -1.91
N VAL A 157 5.27 -18.10 -1.99
CA VAL A 157 4.37 -17.26 -1.20
C VAL A 157 3.33 -16.71 -2.15
N LEU A 158 2.07 -17.11 -1.98
CA LEU A 158 0.95 -16.67 -2.80
C LEU A 158 0.23 -15.52 -2.10
N VAL A 159 0.09 -14.39 -2.78
CA VAL A 159 -0.52 -13.16 -2.25
C VAL A 159 -1.69 -12.76 -3.14
N GLY A 160 -2.85 -12.47 -2.58
CA GLY A 160 -3.98 -11.96 -3.35
C GLY A 160 -5.28 -11.99 -2.57
N GLU A 161 -6.38 -11.60 -3.20
CA GLU A 161 -7.71 -11.74 -2.61
C GLU A 161 -8.10 -13.21 -2.45
N ARG A 162 -8.89 -13.53 -1.42
CA ARG A 162 -9.22 -14.91 -1.04
C ARG A 162 -9.76 -15.75 -2.18
N ALA A 163 -10.76 -15.24 -2.91
CA ALA A 163 -11.35 -15.94 -4.03
C ALA A 163 -10.32 -16.19 -5.16
N ALA A 164 -9.57 -15.15 -5.54
CA ALA A 164 -8.60 -15.22 -6.61
C ALA A 164 -7.41 -16.15 -6.27
N VAL A 165 -6.95 -16.17 -5.02
CA VAL A 165 -5.90 -17.09 -4.56
C VAL A 165 -6.37 -18.54 -4.64
N ALA A 166 -7.61 -18.82 -4.22
CA ALA A 166 -8.15 -20.18 -4.21
C ALA A 166 -8.14 -20.84 -5.60
N GLU A 167 -8.37 -20.05 -6.66
CA GLU A 167 -8.32 -20.50 -8.06
C GLU A 167 -6.96 -21.09 -8.46
N PHE A 168 -5.86 -20.63 -7.85
CA PHE A 168 -4.51 -21.04 -8.21
C PHE A 168 -3.95 -22.18 -7.35
N LEU A 169 -4.60 -22.53 -6.24
CA LEU A 169 -4.13 -23.60 -5.36
C LEU A 169 -4.00 -24.96 -6.09
N PRO A 170 -4.93 -25.38 -6.97
CA PRO A 170 -4.78 -26.62 -7.73
C PRO A 170 -3.54 -26.63 -8.64
N ALA A 171 -3.21 -25.50 -9.27
CA ALA A 171 -2.04 -25.36 -10.14
C ALA A 171 -0.71 -25.37 -9.38
N LEU A 172 -0.76 -25.21 -8.05
CA LEU A 172 0.39 -25.26 -7.14
C LEU A 172 0.41 -26.56 -6.30
N ALA A 173 -0.40 -27.56 -6.67
CA ALA A 173 -0.37 -28.86 -6.00
C ALA A 173 1.06 -29.47 -6.05
N GLY A 174 1.54 -29.93 -4.90
CA GLY A 174 2.91 -30.45 -4.75
C GLY A 174 3.98 -29.38 -4.49
N ILE A 175 3.62 -28.09 -4.43
CA ILE A 175 4.53 -26.98 -4.08
C ILE A 175 4.22 -26.51 -2.66
N GLU A 176 5.24 -26.36 -1.81
CA GLU A 176 5.09 -25.79 -0.47
C GLU A 176 4.61 -24.33 -0.58
N THR A 177 3.33 -24.08 -0.33
CA THR A 177 2.70 -22.79 -0.59
C THR A 177 2.25 -22.13 0.71
N ARG A 178 2.79 -20.94 0.98
CA ARG A 178 2.27 -20.07 2.04
C ARG A 178 1.34 -19.02 1.43
N VAL A 179 0.09 -19.03 1.86
CA VAL A 179 -0.93 -18.06 1.42
C VAL A 179 -0.94 -16.85 2.35
N LEU A 180 -1.06 -15.66 1.77
CA LEU A 180 -1.38 -14.43 2.49
C LEU A 180 -2.51 -13.70 1.76
N ILE A 181 -3.61 -13.49 2.45
CA ILE A 181 -4.78 -12.81 1.92
C ILE A 181 -4.56 -11.30 1.96
N ARG A 182 -4.80 -10.68 0.80
CA ARG A 182 -4.88 -9.24 0.61
C ARG A 182 -6.33 -8.81 0.74
N GLY A 183 -6.58 -7.79 1.56
CA GLY A 183 -7.87 -7.13 1.69
C GLY A 183 -7.73 -5.61 1.87
N ASN A 184 -8.86 -4.91 1.92
CA ASN A 184 -8.91 -3.54 2.43
C ASN A 184 -8.90 -3.57 3.98
N LEU A 185 -9.14 -2.42 4.61
CA LEU A 185 -8.99 -2.28 6.05
C LEU A 185 -10.04 -3.06 6.87
N ASP A 186 -11.24 -3.22 6.31
CA ASP A 186 -12.37 -3.93 6.93
C ASP A 186 -12.37 -5.44 6.62
N ALA A 187 -11.58 -5.86 5.64
CA ALA A 187 -11.53 -7.25 5.23
C ALA A 187 -10.59 -8.08 6.09
N ASP A 188 -11.01 -9.32 6.37
CA ASP A 188 -10.16 -10.32 7.00
C ASP A 188 -9.02 -10.74 6.07
N GLY A 189 -7.84 -10.14 6.31
CA GLY A 189 -6.60 -10.47 5.62
C GLY A 189 -5.35 -10.23 6.47
N GLU A 190 -4.25 -10.85 6.06
CA GLU A 190 -2.92 -10.64 6.63
C GLU A 190 -2.23 -9.41 6.03
N LEU A 191 -2.64 -8.98 4.85
CA LEU A 191 -2.07 -7.84 4.14
C LEU A 191 -3.16 -6.84 3.80
N VAL A 192 -2.92 -5.57 4.09
CA VAL A 192 -3.86 -4.50 3.78
C VAL A 192 -3.33 -3.71 2.60
N HIS A 193 -4.20 -3.59 1.61
CA HIS A 193 -3.91 -2.96 0.34
C HIS A 193 -5.02 -1.98 -0.01
N ASP A 194 -4.60 -0.82 -0.46
CA ASP A 194 -5.48 0.18 -1.07
C ASP A 194 -5.02 0.39 -2.53
N PRO A 195 -5.93 0.54 -3.50
CA PRO A 195 -5.57 0.69 -4.91
C PRO A 195 -4.59 1.83 -5.19
N HIS A 196 -4.66 2.90 -4.41
CA HIS A 196 -3.81 4.07 -4.56
C HIS A 196 -2.55 3.99 -3.71
N LEU A 197 -2.65 3.62 -2.44
CA LEU A 197 -1.49 3.54 -1.52
C LEU A 197 -0.62 2.30 -1.76
N GLY A 198 -1.18 1.22 -2.32
CA GLY A 198 -0.57 -0.10 -2.36
C GLY A 198 -0.65 -0.80 -1.00
N TYR A 199 0.33 -1.66 -0.69
CA TYR A 199 0.41 -2.33 0.60
C TYR A 199 0.90 -1.39 1.71
N TYR A 200 0.04 -1.04 2.66
CA TYR A 200 0.37 -0.05 3.70
C TYR A 200 0.30 -0.58 5.13
N ALA A 201 -0.32 -1.74 5.35
CA ALA A 201 -0.32 -2.43 6.64
C ALA A 201 -0.27 -3.95 6.46
N ALA A 202 0.10 -4.67 7.53
CA ALA A 202 0.09 -6.12 7.57
C ALA A 202 -0.10 -6.64 8.99
N ARG A 203 -0.79 -7.78 9.12
CA ARG A 203 -1.00 -8.45 10.40
C ARG A 203 0.29 -9.12 10.82
N ALA A 204 0.80 -8.73 11.97
CA ALA A 204 2.02 -9.29 12.53
C ALA A 204 1.72 -10.59 13.30
N GLY A 205 2.78 -11.33 13.65
CA GLY A 205 2.66 -12.55 14.46
C GLY A 205 2.04 -12.33 15.86
N CYS A 206 1.97 -11.08 16.34
CA CYS A 206 1.26 -10.71 17.57
C CYS A 206 -0.25 -10.48 17.37
N GLY A 207 -0.82 -10.84 16.22
CA GLY A 207 -2.25 -10.72 15.92
C GLY A 207 -2.71 -9.30 15.53
N HIS A 208 -1.97 -8.26 15.89
CA HIS A 208 -2.30 -6.87 15.54
C HIS A 208 -1.94 -6.50 14.10
N LEU A 209 -2.75 -5.63 13.50
CA LEU A 209 -2.50 -5.06 12.18
C LEU A 209 -1.55 -3.87 12.29
N HIS A 210 -0.30 -4.05 11.85
CA HIS A 210 0.75 -3.05 11.95
C HIS A 210 0.78 -2.19 10.69
N LEU A 211 0.75 -0.87 10.87
CA LEU A 211 1.11 0.07 9.81
C LEU A 211 2.57 -0.20 9.40
N LEU A 212 2.88 -0.14 8.11
CA LEU A 212 4.25 -0.20 7.60
C LEU A 212 4.97 1.12 7.85
N TRP A 213 5.12 1.44 9.13
CA TRP A 213 5.45 2.74 9.69
C TRP A 213 6.82 3.26 9.28
N ARG A 214 7.68 2.52 8.59
CA ARG A 214 8.94 3.06 8.03
C ARG A 214 8.71 3.70 6.65
N ARG A 215 7.52 3.50 6.09
CA ARG A 215 7.13 3.83 4.72
C ARG A 215 5.82 4.65 4.67
N PHE A 216 4.94 4.48 5.64
CA PHE A 216 3.65 5.16 5.72
C PHE A 216 3.42 5.84 7.06
N HIS A 217 3.04 7.12 7.03
CA HIS A 217 2.59 7.86 8.20
C HIS A 217 1.06 7.79 8.25
N ALA A 218 0.49 7.72 9.45
CA ALA A 218 -0.95 7.88 9.63
C ALA A 218 -1.23 8.90 10.72
N ARG A 219 -2.27 9.72 10.53
CA ARG A 219 -2.82 10.61 11.56
C ARG A 219 -4.32 10.45 11.64
N THR A 220 -4.86 10.73 12.81
CA THR A 220 -6.32 10.80 13.01
C THR A 220 -6.78 12.15 12.48
N THR A 221 -7.81 12.13 11.64
CA THR A 221 -8.50 13.32 11.13
C THR A 221 -9.48 13.86 12.18
N ALA A 222 -10.11 15.01 11.93
CA ALA A 222 -11.01 15.63 12.89
C ALA A 222 -12.25 14.77 13.20
N ASP A 223 -12.68 13.96 12.23
CA ASP A 223 -13.76 12.98 12.27
C ASP A 223 -13.33 11.61 12.84
N GLY A 224 -12.08 11.47 13.31
CA GLY A 224 -11.60 10.23 13.94
C GLY A 224 -11.03 9.19 12.98
N THR A 225 -11.11 9.44 11.67
CA THR A 225 -10.70 8.53 10.60
C THR A 225 -9.19 8.58 10.36
N PRO A 226 -8.52 7.47 9.98
CA PRO A 226 -7.09 7.47 9.73
C PRO A 226 -6.78 7.97 8.32
N ALA A 227 -6.08 9.10 8.22
CA ALA A 227 -5.48 9.55 6.97
C ALA A 227 -4.02 9.06 6.86
N VAL A 228 -3.69 8.45 5.73
CA VAL A 228 -2.43 7.76 5.47
C VAL A 228 -1.62 8.48 4.40
N THR A 229 -0.33 8.70 4.68
CA THR A 229 0.64 9.34 3.80
C THR A 229 1.74 8.35 3.39
N ALA A 230 1.98 8.19 2.09
CA ALA A 230 3.06 7.36 1.54
C ALA A 230 4.38 8.14 1.47
N LEU A 231 5.20 8.05 2.52
CA LEU A 231 6.37 8.93 2.72
C LEU A 231 7.55 8.69 1.78
N ARG A 232 7.60 7.50 1.17
CA ARG A 232 8.70 7.09 0.28
C ARG A 232 8.27 7.07 -1.18
N ARG A 233 7.00 7.34 -1.48
CA ARG A 233 6.49 7.38 -2.84
C ARG A 233 6.74 8.76 -3.42
N ARG A 234 7.42 8.79 -4.57
CA ARG A 234 7.71 10.04 -5.28
C ARG A 234 6.65 10.37 -6.32
N ARG A 235 6.04 9.35 -6.95
CA ARG A 235 4.96 9.52 -7.93
C ARG A 235 3.93 8.39 -7.86
N PRO A 236 2.63 8.72 -7.95
CA PRO A 236 2.05 9.97 -7.44
C PRO A 236 2.52 10.23 -6.00
N VAL A 237 2.57 11.50 -5.61
CA VAL A 237 2.76 11.85 -4.20
C VAL A 237 1.40 11.67 -3.53
N LEU A 238 1.34 10.85 -2.48
CA LEU A 238 0.10 10.54 -1.78
C LEU A 238 0.25 10.94 -0.30
N VAL A 239 -0.47 11.97 0.08
CA VAL A 239 -0.53 12.55 1.42
C VAL A 239 -1.99 12.60 1.86
N ASP A 240 -2.22 12.16 3.11
CA ASP A 240 -3.51 12.09 3.79
C ASP A 240 -4.64 11.47 2.97
N VAL A 241 -4.35 10.33 2.36
CA VAL A 241 -5.35 9.48 1.73
C VAL A 241 -6.11 8.72 2.83
N VAL A 242 -7.42 8.80 2.83
CA VAL A 242 -8.29 8.02 3.72
C VAL A 242 -8.61 6.70 3.00
N PRO A 243 -7.99 5.57 3.39
CA PRO A 243 -8.27 4.29 2.74
C PRO A 243 -9.70 3.84 3.03
N ASP A 244 -10.23 2.99 2.16
CA ASP A 244 -11.55 2.41 2.39
C ASP A 244 -11.53 1.52 3.63
N GLY A 245 -12.53 1.76 4.48
CA GLY A 245 -12.79 1.03 5.71
C GLY A 245 -12.52 1.82 6.98
N ALA A 246 -13.10 1.34 8.08
CA ALA A 246 -13.08 2.01 9.36
C ALA A 246 -11.97 1.43 10.25
N ALA A 247 -11.05 2.30 10.67
CA ALA A 247 -10.07 1.91 11.68
C ALA A 247 -9.72 3.04 12.63
N THR A 248 -9.10 2.68 13.74
CA THR A 248 -8.49 3.57 14.71
C THR A 248 -6.98 3.44 14.66
N LEU A 249 -6.29 4.54 14.93
CA LEU A 249 -4.85 4.53 15.12
C LEU A 249 -4.51 4.17 16.57
N GLY A 250 -3.80 3.08 16.73
CA GLY A 250 -3.38 2.58 18.03
C GLY A 250 -1.89 2.27 18.11
N ARG A 251 -1.53 1.57 19.17
CA ARG A 251 -0.22 0.97 19.33
C ARG A 251 -0.34 -0.50 19.62
N CYS A 252 0.57 -1.26 19.03
CA CYS A 252 0.76 -2.64 19.40
C CYS A 252 1.24 -2.72 20.86
N PRO A 253 0.53 -3.44 21.74
CA PRO A 253 0.95 -3.62 23.14
C PRO A 253 2.25 -4.44 23.24
N VAL A 254 2.54 -5.30 22.26
CA VAL A 254 3.74 -6.16 22.24
C VAL A 254 4.97 -5.41 21.72
N HIS A 255 4.81 -4.61 20.66
CA HIS A 255 5.94 -4.06 19.91
C HIS A 255 6.06 -2.53 20.00
N GLY A 256 5.05 -1.85 20.54
CA GLY A 256 4.95 -0.38 20.54
C GLY A 256 4.82 0.26 19.14
N ALA A 257 4.72 -0.55 18.08
CA ALA A 257 4.58 -0.10 16.70
C ALA A 257 3.16 0.43 16.43
N PRO A 258 2.96 1.34 15.44
CA PRO A 258 1.64 1.87 15.14
C PRO A 258 0.77 0.77 14.53
N THR A 259 -0.46 0.68 15.01
CA THR A 259 -1.44 -0.28 14.53
C THR A 259 -2.65 0.43 13.97
N LEU A 260 -3.32 -0.26 13.06
CA LEU A 260 -4.65 0.09 12.60
C LEU A 260 -5.59 -0.93 13.25
N GLY A 261 -6.51 -0.52 14.11
CA GLY A 261 -7.50 -1.40 14.72
C GLY A 261 -8.87 -1.18 14.10
N VAL A 262 -9.67 -2.20 13.87
CA VAL A 262 -11.08 -1.99 13.46
C VAL A 262 -11.81 -1.33 14.63
N LEU A 263 -12.75 -0.41 14.35
CA LEU A 263 -13.67 0.07 15.39
C LEU A 263 -14.45 -1.13 15.95
N PRO A 264 -14.61 -1.24 17.27
CA PRO A 264 -15.42 -2.29 17.88
C PRO A 264 -16.89 -2.22 17.41
#